data_AF-A0A815R421-F1
#
_entry.id   AF-A0A815R421-F1
#
_cell.length_a   1.000
_cell.length_b   1.000
_cell.length_c   1.000
_cell.angle_alpha   90.00
_cell.angle_beta   90.00
_cell.angle_gamma   90.00
#
_symmetry.space_group_name_H-M   'P 1'
#
loop_
_entity.id
_entity.type
_entity.pdbx_description
1 polymer ?
#
loop_
_entity_poly.entity_id
_entity_poly.type
_entity_poly.pdbx_seq_one_letter_code
_entity_poly.pdbx_strand_id
1 'polypeptide(L)'
;MKKLIKHFHTSDRQEADYEITIQTGDTKFNSNVLLKIRGENGIISVPLKETKSGDKPFQNNSIDEFSTKANDVGIIRKITVQHDGKDSQDIWYLKSVKIRKGTDTYEFQADRRLDSKEQRVDLYAVSGSHKKEDYVQTELRRLRESLKTESYKMRRPRHKAYEPYVYNDLGPYFDTAPVEKAIYSPLDYPLGYHTRITALQIVEPWEAYGMDSGKNYELLKQRKARSASHKRTPQHADNDTIDRKQGSTHLPQFPSVSMKKPSEYQRALTMTDVPKIRNFVKTRYSEGADARIDQDYRRTKDDFYRMRLDEIESYHKLSRDNMLRVYHSYLENTPGSKKALRELCNCSIVSSRDI
;
A
#
# COMPACT_ATOMS: atom_id res chain seq x y z
N MET A 1 9.28 64.71 23.68
CA MET A 1 9.90 63.41 23.33
C MET A 1 9.25 62.89 22.05
N LYS A 2 9.97 62.93 20.92
CA LYS A 2 9.48 62.49 19.60
C LYS A 2 9.52 60.96 19.56
N LYS A 3 8.37 60.29 19.43
CA LYS A 3 8.31 58.83 19.20
C LYS A 3 8.78 58.54 17.79
N LEU A 4 9.80 57.70 17.70
CA LEU A 4 10.48 57.25 16.50
C LEU A 4 9.50 56.42 15.64
N ILE A 5 8.97 57.02 14.56
CA ILE A 5 8.26 56.28 13.52
C ILE A 5 9.32 55.53 12.72
N LYS A 6 9.49 54.23 13.01
CA LYS A 6 10.31 53.34 12.17
C LYS A 6 9.72 53.38 10.76
N HIS A 7 10.39 54.12 9.87
CA HIS A 7 10.16 54.01 8.45
C HIS A 7 10.59 52.59 8.07
N PHE A 8 9.62 51.71 7.83
CA PHE A 8 9.90 50.44 7.17
C PHE A 8 10.46 50.78 5.80
N HIS A 9 11.77 50.63 5.68
CA HIS A 9 12.48 50.65 4.42
C HIS A 9 11.77 49.62 3.52
N THR A 10 11.08 50.09 2.48
CA THR A 10 10.58 49.28 1.37
C THR A 10 11.79 48.71 0.65
N SER A 11 12.29 47.59 1.15
CA SER A 11 13.29 46.77 0.48
C SER A 11 12.76 46.40 -0.91
N ASP A 12 13.59 46.58 -1.93
CA ASP A 12 13.38 46.21 -3.34
C ASP A 12 12.34 45.10 -3.52
N ARG A 13 11.12 45.47 -3.90
CA ARG A 13 10.11 44.51 -4.34
C ARG A 13 10.32 44.31 -5.83
N GLN A 14 10.91 43.19 -6.22
CA GLN A 14 10.96 42.79 -7.61
C GLN A 14 9.52 42.62 -8.12
N GLU A 15 9.14 43.36 -9.16
CA GLU A 15 7.86 43.17 -9.85
C GLU A 15 7.95 41.94 -10.75
N ALA A 16 6.88 41.16 -10.79
CA ALA A 16 6.75 39.99 -11.64
C ALA A 16 5.47 40.08 -12.48
N ASP A 17 5.58 39.63 -13.73
CA ASP A 17 4.46 39.50 -14.65
C ASP A 17 3.78 38.14 -14.43
N TYR A 18 2.47 38.16 -14.12
CA TYR A 18 1.65 36.98 -13.94
C TYR A 18 0.68 36.83 -15.11
N GLU A 19 0.76 35.69 -15.79
CA GLU A 19 -0.22 35.29 -16.80
C GLU A 19 -1.13 34.21 -16.23
N ILE A 20 -2.42 34.49 -16.21
CA ILE A 20 -3.43 33.64 -15.59
C ILE A 20 -4.34 33.13 -16.70
N THR A 21 -4.48 31.81 -16.78
CA THR A 21 -5.41 31.15 -17.69
C THR A 21 -6.45 30.40 -16.87
N ILE A 22 -7.73 30.67 -17.10
CA ILE A 22 -8.83 30.04 -16.38
C ILE A 22 -9.68 29.26 -17.37
N GLN A 23 -9.95 28.00 -17.04
CA GLN A 23 -10.84 27.16 -17.82
C GLN A 23 -12.19 27.06 -17.12
N THR A 24 -13.22 27.57 -17.78
CA THR A 24 -14.61 27.49 -17.32
C THR A 24 -15.31 26.27 -17.94
N GLY A 25 -16.19 25.62 -17.19
CA GLY A 25 -17.04 24.53 -17.68
C GLY A 25 -18.39 24.98 -18.21
N ASP A 26 -19.34 24.04 -18.23
CA ASP A 26 -20.69 24.26 -18.79
C ASP A 26 -21.61 24.97 -17.79
N THR A 27 -21.48 26.30 -17.71
CA THR A 27 -22.24 27.13 -16.78
C THR A 27 -22.48 28.55 -17.28
N LYS A 28 -23.54 29.19 -16.77
CA LYS A 28 -23.83 30.62 -16.98
C LYS A 28 -23.40 31.41 -15.74
N PHE A 29 -22.46 32.32 -15.90
CA PHE A 29 -21.90 33.12 -14.83
C PHE A 29 -21.67 34.56 -15.30
N ASN A 30 -22.13 35.54 -14.52
CA ASN A 30 -22.03 36.97 -14.85
C ASN A 30 -21.44 37.82 -13.71
N SER A 31 -21.07 37.23 -12.58
CA SER A 31 -20.51 37.92 -11.43
C SER A 31 -19.03 38.27 -11.61
N ASN A 32 -18.54 39.26 -10.83
CA ASN A 32 -17.11 39.57 -10.81
C ASN A 32 -16.33 38.50 -10.04
N VAL A 33 -15.09 38.24 -10.46
CA VAL A 33 -14.17 37.31 -9.81
C VAL A 33 -12.93 38.04 -9.31
N LEU A 34 -12.55 37.74 -8.07
CA LEU A 34 -11.31 38.16 -7.45
C LEU A 34 -10.44 36.93 -7.20
N LEU A 35 -9.23 36.94 -7.77
CA LEU A 35 -8.22 35.92 -7.54
C LEU A 35 -7.20 36.42 -6.52
N LYS A 36 -7.04 35.72 -5.39
CA LYS A 36 -5.94 36.00 -4.45
C LYS A 36 -4.86 34.95 -4.62
N ILE A 37 -3.64 35.40 -4.90
CA ILE A 37 -2.47 34.53 -5.07
C ILE A 37 -1.62 34.65 -3.81
N ARG A 38 -1.39 33.53 -3.13
CA ARG A 38 -0.56 33.44 -1.92
C ARG A 38 0.69 32.63 -2.18
N GLY A 39 1.83 33.27 -2.02
CA GLY A 39 3.15 32.65 -2.07
C GLY A 39 3.88 32.75 -0.73
N GLU A 40 5.18 32.44 -0.76
CA GLU A 40 6.08 32.48 0.39
C GLU A 40 6.35 33.91 0.87
N ASN A 41 6.49 34.85 -0.06
CA ASN A 41 6.91 36.22 0.22
C ASN A 41 5.73 37.19 0.38
N GLY A 42 4.49 36.73 0.19
CA GLY A 42 3.32 37.58 0.36
C GLY A 42 2.04 37.08 -0.30
N ILE A 43 1.07 38.01 -0.40
CA ILE A 43 -0.25 37.79 -0.99
C ILE A 43 -0.55 38.92 -1.97
N ILE A 44 -1.04 38.59 -3.16
CA ILE A 44 -1.58 39.54 -4.14
C ILE A 44 -3.07 39.27 -4.32
N SER A 45 -3.86 40.31 -4.59
CA SER A 45 -5.25 40.19 -5.03
C SER A 45 -5.41 40.79 -6.42
N VAL A 46 -5.91 40.01 -7.36
CA VAL A 46 -6.06 40.35 -8.78
C VAL A 46 -7.54 40.29 -9.15
N PRO A 47 -8.18 41.43 -9.48
CA PRO A 47 -9.53 41.46 -10.01
C PRO A 47 -9.54 41.03 -11.48
N LEU A 48 -10.30 39.99 -11.83
CA LEU A 48 -10.35 39.43 -13.17
C LEU A 48 -11.51 40.04 -13.95
N LYS A 49 -11.27 41.23 -14.51
CA LYS A 49 -12.32 42.02 -15.20
C LYS A 49 -12.23 41.95 -16.72
N GLU A 50 -11.01 42.02 -17.26
CA GLU A 50 -10.77 42.14 -18.71
C GLU A 50 -9.85 41.02 -19.16
N THR A 51 -10.30 40.24 -20.15
CA THR A 51 -9.49 39.22 -20.79
C THR A 51 -8.51 39.87 -21.77
N LYS A 52 -7.39 39.20 -22.09
CA LYS A 52 -6.46 39.64 -23.13
C LYS A 52 -7.13 39.76 -24.52
N SER A 53 -8.16 38.98 -24.79
CA SER A 53 -8.91 38.99 -26.07
C SER A 53 -9.88 40.18 -26.16
N GLY A 54 -10.23 40.81 -25.02
CA GLY A 54 -11.26 41.84 -24.95
C GLY A 54 -12.69 41.27 -24.92
N ASP A 55 -12.83 39.95 -24.95
CA ASP A 55 -14.11 39.25 -24.83
C ASP A 55 -14.60 39.25 -23.39
N LYS A 56 -15.92 39.13 -23.23
CA LYS A 56 -16.55 38.98 -21.91
C LYS A 56 -16.02 37.70 -21.24
N PRO A 57 -15.43 37.79 -20.03
CA PRO A 57 -14.84 36.64 -19.36
C PRO A 57 -15.90 35.62 -18.89
N PHE A 58 -15.43 34.42 -18.57
CA PHE A 58 -16.15 33.34 -17.88
C PHE A 58 -17.39 32.82 -18.62
N GLN A 59 -17.33 32.81 -19.95
CA GLN A 59 -18.39 32.22 -20.76
C GLN A 59 -18.38 30.68 -20.69
N ASN A 60 -19.50 30.08 -21.08
CA ASN A 60 -19.65 28.63 -21.11
C ASN A 60 -18.51 27.97 -21.93
N ASN A 61 -17.81 27.00 -21.32
CA ASN A 61 -16.71 26.24 -21.93
C ASN A 61 -15.60 27.10 -22.54
N SER A 62 -15.39 28.31 -22.01
CA SER A 62 -14.35 29.23 -22.46
C SER A 62 -13.02 29.03 -21.71
N ILE A 63 -11.95 29.49 -22.36
CA ILE A 63 -10.61 29.61 -21.79
C ILE A 63 -10.29 31.10 -21.78
N ASP A 64 -10.21 31.69 -20.60
CA ASP A 64 -9.97 33.11 -20.42
C ASP A 64 -8.52 33.36 -20.00
N GLU A 65 -7.84 34.26 -20.69
CA GLU A 65 -6.48 34.68 -20.35
C GLU A 65 -6.45 36.09 -19.77
N PHE A 66 -5.71 36.27 -18.69
CA PHE A 66 -5.48 37.53 -17.99
C PHE A 66 -3.98 37.78 -17.82
N SER A 67 -3.59 39.05 -17.80
CA SER A 67 -2.21 39.46 -17.49
C SER A 67 -2.23 40.51 -16.39
N THR A 68 -1.35 40.39 -15.39
CA THR A 68 -1.26 41.36 -14.30
C THR A 68 0.18 41.48 -13.81
N LYS A 69 0.64 42.71 -13.62
CA LYS A 69 1.92 43.03 -12.99
C LYS A 69 1.71 43.23 -11.49
N ALA A 70 2.47 42.53 -10.66
CA ALA A 70 2.40 42.68 -9.22
C ALA A 70 3.74 42.31 -8.56
N ASN A 71 3.88 42.59 -7.26
CA ASN A 71 5.07 42.20 -6.51
C ASN A 71 5.33 40.69 -6.60
N ASP A 72 6.59 40.25 -6.63
CA ASP A 72 6.90 38.83 -6.61
C ASP A 72 6.50 38.20 -5.26
N VAL A 73 5.54 37.26 -5.27
CA VAL A 73 5.14 36.49 -4.07
C VAL A 73 6.03 35.28 -3.81
N GLY A 74 7.10 35.10 -4.60
CA GLY A 74 7.96 33.93 -4.51
C GLY A 74 7.26 32.69 -5.06
N ILE A 75 7.45 31.55 -4.42
CA ILE A 75 6.81 30.29 -4.83
C ILE A 75 5.32 30.34 -4.47
N ILE A 76 4.44 30.25 -5.47
CA ILE A 76 2.99 30.25 -5.25
C ILE A 76 2.57 28.92 -4.62
N ARG A 77 1.92 28.98 -3.45
CA ARG A 77 1.45 27.79 -2.71
C ARG A 77 -0.05 27.57 -2.81
N LYS A 78 -0.79 28.67 -2.75
CA LYS A 78 -2.25 28.65 -2.67
C LYS A 78 -2.83 29.79 -3.49
N ILE A 79 -3.95 29.53 -4.13
CA ILE A 79 -4.79 30.57 -4.70
C ILE A 79 -6.18 30.48 -4.08
N THR A 80 -6.84 31.62 -3.99
CA THR A 80 -8.22 31.73 -3.55
C THR A 80 -9.00 32.39 -4.66
N VAL A 81 -9.95 31.67 -5.23
CA VAL A 81 -10.89 32.20 -6.21
C VAL A 81 -12.15 32.60 -5.45
N GLN A 82 -12.56 33.86 -5.59
CA GLN A 82 -13.75 34.40 -4.93
C GLN A 82 -14.64 35.10 -5.96
N HIS A 83 -15.95 34.92 -5.87
CA HIS A 83 -16.93 35.71 -6.63
C HIS A 83 -17.84 36.52 -5.72
N ASP A 84 -18.37 37.64 -6.22
CA ASP A 84 -19.19 38.59 -5.45
C ASP A 84 -20.62 38.06 -5.14
N GLY A 85 -21.05 36.98 -5.81
CA GLY A 85 -22.35 36.34 -5.56
C GLY A 85 -23.57 37.25 -5.81
N LYS A 86 -23.45 38.23 -6.72
CA LYS A 86 -24.45 39.28 -6.92
C LYS A 86 -25.78 38.75 -7.46
N ASP A 87 -25.72 37.73 -8.33
CA ASP A 87 -26.89 37.11 -8.93
C ASP A 87 -27.16 35.74 -8.26
N SER A 88 -28.33 35.59 -7.64
CA SER A 88 -28.70 34.34 -6.92
C SER A 88 -28.78 33.10 -7.81
N GLN A 89 -28.86 33.28 -9.14
CA GLN A 89 -28.89 32.20 -10.14
C GLN A 89 -27.53 31.92 -10.78
N ASP A 90 -26.49 32.68 -10.43
CA ASP A 90 -25.15 32.44 -10.94
C ASP A 90 -24.58 31.15 -10.34
N ILE A 91 -24.21 30.26 -11.24
CA ILE A 91 -23.58 28.99 -10.96
C ILE A 91 -22.34 28.98 -11.83
N TRP A 92 -21.16 28.76 -11.26
CA TRP A 92 -19.92 28.71 -12.01
C TRP A 92 -19.19 27.40 -11.80
N TYR A 93 -18.91 26.68 -12.89
CA TYR A 93 -18.09 25.48 -12.83
C TYR A 93 -16.65 25.84 -13.21
N LEU A 94 -15.79 25.88 -12.20
CA LEU A 94 -14.36 26.12 -12.38
C LEU A 94 -13.66 24.77 -12.61
N LYS A 95 -13.10 24.55 -13.81
CA LYS A 95 -12.32 23.34 -14.14
C LYS A 95 -10.92 23.45 -13.56
N SER A 96 -10.15 24.41 -14.04
CA SER A 96 -8.74 24.58 -13.69
C SER A 96 -8.30 26.04 -13.79
N VAL A 97 -7.24 26.37 -13.05
CA VAL A 97 -6.54 27.66 -13.12
C VAL A 97 -5.07 27.37 -13.36
N LYS A 98 -4.47 28.05 -14.32
CA LYS A 98 -3.04 27.98 -14.62
C LYS A 98 -2.43 29.36 -14.46
N ILE A 99 -1.30 29.45 -13.77
CA ILE A 99 -0.58 30.70 -13.54
C ILE A 99 0.85 30.52 -14.03
N ARG A 100 1.27 31.34 -14.98
CA ARG A 100 2.65 31.44 -15.44
C ARG A 100 3.30 32.69 -14.85
N LYS A 101 4.45 32.51 -14.20
CA LYS A 101 5.28 33.57 -13.62
C LYS A 101 6.69 33.42 -14.19
N GLY A 102 7.05 34.22 -15.20
CA GLY A 102 8.31 34.05 -15.94
C GLY A 102 8.42 32.65 -16.56
N THR A 103 9.39 31.85 -16.12
CA THR A 103 9.60 30.46 -16.56
C THR A 103 8.74 29.44 -15.80
N ASP A 104 8.24 29.79 -14.62
CA ASP A 104 7.50 28.86 -13.78
C ASP A 104 6.04 28.78 -14.17
N THR A 105 5.51 27.55 -14.20
CA THR A 105 4.10 27.30 -14.47
C THR A 105 3.47 26.53 -13.32
N TYR A 106 2.42 27.11 -12.74
CA TYR A 106 1.64 26.57 -11.65
C TYR A 106 0.26 26.18 -12.16
N GLU A 107 -0.15 24.95 -11.91
CA GLU A 107 -1.46 24.44 -12.31
C GLU A 107 -2.27 24.08 -11.06
N PHE A 108 -3.53 24.51 -11.05
CA PHE A 108 -4.47 24.35 -9.94
C PHE A 108 -5.72 23.66 -10.49
N GLN A 109 -5.93 22.42 -10.09
CA GLN A 109 -7.14 21.66 -10.42
C GLN A 109 -8.24 22.02 -9.42
N ALA A 110 -9.43 22.35 -9.92
CA ALA A 110 -10.56 22.76 -9.09
C ALA A 110 -11.74 21.80 -9.18
N ASP A 111 -12.17 21.47 -10.41
CA ASP A 111 -13.35 20.65 -10.74
C ASP A 111 -14.52 20.86 -9.77
N ARG A 112 -14.88 22.14 -9.57
CA ARG A 112 -15.83 22.55 -8.54
C ARG A 112 -16.86 23.54 -9.05
N ARG A 113 -18.10 23.31 -8.61
CA ARG A 113 -19.22 24.21 -8.79
C ARG A 113 -19.30 25.23 -7.65
N LEU A 114 -19.27 26.50 -8.00
CA LEU A 114 -19.39 27.68 -7.14
C LEU A 114 -20.79 28.28 -7.36
N ASP A 115 -21.58 28.32 -6.30
CA ASP A 115 -22.94 28.87 -6.31
C ASP A 115 -23.01 30.07 -5.35
N SER A 116 -24.14 30.78 -5.28
CA SER A 116 -24.36 31.89 -4.33
C SER A 116 -24.05 31.57 -2.86
N LYS A 117 -24.17 30.30 -2.45
CA LYS A 117 -23.83 29.82 -1.10
C LYS A 117 -22.34 29.58 -0.90
N GLU A 118 -21.62 29.28 -1.96
CA GLU A 118 -20.21 28.91 -1.94
C GLU A 118 -19.42 29.87 -2.83
N GLN A 119 -19.14 31.04 -2.26
CA GLN A 119 -18.56 32.17 -2.99
C GLN A 119 -17.04 32.11 -3.15
N ARG A 120 -16.39 31.20 -2.43
CA ARG A 120 -14.93 31.17 -2.29
C ARG A 120 -14.42 29.74 -2.33
N VAL A 121 -13.39 29.52 -3.12
CA VAL A 121 -12.65 28.26 -3.20
C VAL A 121 -11.16 28.50 -3.07
N ASP A 122 -10.54 27.72 -2.21
CA ASP A 122 -9.09 27.72 -2.01
C ASP A 122 -8.49 26.52 -2.77
N LEU A 123 -7.55 26.79 -3.69
CA LEU A 123 -6.87 25.80 -4.53
C LEU A 123 -5.36 25.79 -4.24
N TYR A 124 -4.72 24.64 -4.44
CA TYR A 124 -3.30 24.41 -4.16
C TYR A 124 -2.57 23.93 -5.42
N ALA A 125 -1.30 24.30 -5.57
CA ALA A 125 -0.55 24.06 -6.80
C ALA A 125 -0.17 22.57 -6.94
N VAL A 126 -0.33 22.01 -8.15
CA VAL A 126 -0.10 20.59 -8.45
C VAL A 126 1.35 20.29 -8.92
N SER A 127 2.11 21.29 -9.39
CA SER A 127 3.39 21.08 -10.12
C SER A 127 4.69 21.26 -9.29
N GLY A 128 5.19 20.18 -8.66
CA GLY A 128 6.58 20.01 -8.18
C GLY A 128 6.76 18.95 -7.08
N SER A 129 7.96 18.39 -6.92
CA SER A 129 8.23 17.20 -6.06
C SER A 129 7.90 17.39 -4.58
N HIS A 130 8.22 18.54 -3.98
CA HIS A 130 7.79 18.91 -2.61
C HIS A 130 6.34 19.41 -2.53
N LYS A 131 5.66 19.57 -3.67
CA LYS A 131 4.33 20.19 -3.79
C LYS A 131 3.21 19.15 -3.85
N LYS A 132 3.52 17.87 -4.07
CA LYS A 132 2.52 16.78 -4.03
C LYS A 132 2.07 16.45 -2.61
N GLU A 133 2.99 16.47 -1.64
CA GLU A 133 2.70 16.05 -0.27
C GLU A 133 1.75 17.03 0.43
N ASP A 134 1.98 18.33 0.31
CA ASP A 134 1.11 19.38 0.88
C ASP A 134 -0.29 19.39 0.26
N TYR A 135 -0.38 19.18 -1.06
CA TYR A 135 -1.65 19.02 -1.77
C TYR A 135 -2.42 17.80 -1.26
N VAL A 136 -1.75 16.64 -1.20
CA VAL A 136 -2.36 15.39 -0.71
C VAL A 136 -2.83 15.53 0.73
N GLN A 137 -2.04 16.15 1.61
CA GLN A 137 -2.46 16.39 3.00
C GLN A 137 -3.69 17.30 3.08
N THR A 138 -3.78 18.29 2.20
CA THR A 138 -4.92 19.21 2.18
C THR A 138 -6.19 18.54 1.65
N GLU A 139 -6.08 17.75 0.59
CA GLU A 139 -7.18 16.94 0.07
C GLU A 139 -7.66 15.92 1.10
N LEU A 140 -6.75 15.28 1.84
CA LEU A 140 -7.12 14.39 2.95
C LEU A 140 -7.88 15.13 4.06
N ARG A 141 -7.45 16.35 4.43
CA ARG A 141 -8.18 17.17 5.43
C ARG A 141 -9.59 17.53 4.95
N ARG A 142 -9.73 17.87 3.67
CA ARG A 142 -11.02 18.17 3.04
C ARG A 142 -11.93 16.95 3.00
N LEU A 143 -11.40 15.79 2.63
CA LEU A 143 -12.11 14.52 2.65
C LEU A 143 -12.62 14.19 4.06
N ARG A 144 -11.78 14.36 5.08
CA ARG A 144 -12.16 14.16 6.48
C ARG A 144 -13.35 15.03 6.88
N GLU A 145 -13.35 16.32 6.52
CA GLU A 145 -14.46 17.24 6.84
C GLU A 145 -15.75 16.86 6.10
N SER A 146 -15.64 16.44 4.84
CA SER A 146 -16.78 15.95 4.04
C SER A 146 -17.39 14.70 4.66
N LEU A 147 -16.57 13.70 5.02
CA LEU A 147 -17.03 12.47 5.67
C LEU A 147 -17.69 12.75 7.03
N LYS A 148 -17.12 13.65 7.85
CA LYS A 148 -17.75 14.09 9.10
C LYS A 148 -19.13 14.69 8.83
N THR A 149 -19.23 15.58 7.84
CA THR A 149 -20.49 16.25 7.49
C THR A 149 -21.55 15.24 7.04
N GLU A 150 -21.21 14.26 6.20
CA GLU A 150 -22.13 13.21 5.78
C GLU A 150 -22.53 12.28 6.94
N SER A 151 -21.58 11.93 7.81
CA SER A 151 -21.88 11.10 8.99
C SER A 151 -22.93 11.75 9.90
N TYR A 152 -22.90 13.07 10.07
CA TYR A 152 -23.88 13.78 10.90
C TYR A 152 -25.30 13.80 10.32
N LYS A 153 -25.45 13.59 9.01
CA LYS A 153 -26.77 13.49 8.37
C LYS A 153 -27.43 12.13 8.63
N MET A 154 -26.65 11.11 8.97
CA MET A 154 -27.15 9.76 9.23
C MET A 154 -27.76 9.71 10.63
N ARG A 155 -29.09 9.57 10.68
CA ARG A 155 -29.82 9.36 11.92
C ARG A 155 -30.60 8.05 11.82
N ARG A 156 -30.51 7.24 12.88
CA ARG A 156 -31.31 6.02 12.97
C ARG A 156 -32.79 6.39 13.04
N PRO A 157 -33.65 5.78 12.20
CA PRO A 157 -35.09 6.00 12.27
C PRO A 157 -35.61 5.44 13.60
N ARG A 158 -36.62 6.11 14.15
CA ARG A 158 -37.28 5.66 15.38
C ARG A 158 -37.98 4.33 15.12
N HIS A 159 -37.76 3.36 16.01
CA HIS A 159 -38.43 2.07 15.97
C HIS A 159 -39.92 2.24 16.33
N LYS A 160 -40.80 1.63 15.54
CA LYS A 160 -42.24 1.56 15.79
C LYS A 160 -42.62 0.14 16.21
N ALA A 161 -43.51 0.02 17.18
CA ALA A 161 -43.98 -1.28 17.62
C ALA A 161 -44.79 -1.98 16.51
N TYR A 162 -44.65 -3.30 16.42
CA TYR A 162 -45.38 -4.16 15.48
C TYR A 162 -45.09 -3.91 13.98
N GLU A 163 -44.00 -3.22 13.64
CA GLU A 163 -43.50 -3.05 12.26
C GLU A 163 -42.11 -3.69 12.10
N PRO A 164 -41.80 -4.32 10.95
CA PRO A 164 -40.46 -4.84 10.69
C PRO A 164 -39.46 -3.68 10.61
N TYR A 165 -38.44 -3.71 11.46
CA TYR A 165 -37.40 -2.68 11.52
C TYR A 165 -36.15 -3.13 10.77
N VAL A 166 -35.90 -2.50 9.62
CA VAL A 166 -34.67 -2.68 8.84
C VAL A 166 -34.01 -1.32 8.68
N TYR A 167 -32.82 -1.17 9.26
CA TYR A 167 -31.97 0.00 9.09
C TYR A 167 -30.60 -0.44 8.62
N ASN A 168 -30.21 0.01 7.41
CA ASN A 168 -28.88 -0.23 6.89
C ASN A 168 -27.97 0.91 7.35
N ASP A 169 -27.08 0.62 8.30
CA ASP A 169 -26.15 1.61 8.85
C ASP A 169 -24.98 1.82 7.88
N LEU A 170 -24.97 2.96 7.20
CA LEU A 170 -23.87 3.34 6.32
C LEU A 170 -22.68 3.93 7.09
N GLY A 171 -22.78 4.11 8.41
CA GLY A 171 -21.74 4.69 9.25
C GLY A 171 -20.32 4.15 9.01
N PRO A 172 -20.10 2.83 8.82
CA PRO A 172 -18.77 2.28 8.52
C PRO A 172 -18.12 2.84 7.25
N TYR A 173 -18.89 3.26 6.25
CA TYR A 173 -18.37 3.84 5.01
C TYR A 173 -17.91 5.29 5.15
N PHE A 174 -18.32 5.97 6.23
CA PHE A 174 -17.98 7.36 6.52
C PHE A 174 -16.98 7.50 7.67
N ASP A 175 -16.26 6.41 8.00
CA ASP A 175 -15.22 6.43 9.02
C ASP A 175 -14.07 7.37 8.63
N THR A 176 -13.65 8.18 9.60
CA THR A 176 -12.61 9.19 9.43
C THR A 176 -11.23 8.70 9.88
N ALA A 177 -11.17 7.57 10.60
CA ALA A 177 -9.93 6.97 11.10
C ALA A 177 -8.86 6.70 10.01
N PRO A 178 -9.17 6.14 8.82
CA PRO A 178 -8.15 5.90 7.80
C PRO A 178 -7.57 7.21 7.24
N VAL A 179 -8.40 8.24 7.09
CA VAL A 179 -7.99 9.56 6.60
C VAL A 179 -7.16 10.29 7.65
N GLU A 180 -7.56 10.26 8.92
CA GLU A 180 -6.77 10.83 10.02
C GLU A 180 -5.42 10.12 10.16
N LYS A 181 -5.39 8.79 10.05
CA LYS A 181 -4.15 8.03 10.03
C LYS A 181 -3.24 8.46 8.87
N ALA A 182 -3.78 8.70 7.67
CA ALA A 182 -3.00 9.16 6.53
C ALA A 182 -2.44 10.58 6.69
N ILE A 183 -3.15 11.48 7.40
CA ILE A 183 -2.69 12.85 7.67
C ILE A 183 -1.55 12.89 8.70
N TYR A 184 -1.65 12.07 9.76
CA TYR A 184 -0.72 12.13 10.90
C TYR A 184 0.38 11.07 10.85
N SER A 185 0.31 10.07 9.96
CA SER A 185 1.38 9.10 9.78
C SER A 185 2.53 9.73 8.99
N PRO A 186 3.79 9.59 9.43
CA PRO A 186 4.94 9.96 8.62
C PRO A 186 4.92 9.19 7.29
N LEU A 187 5.15 9.89 6.17
CA LEU A 187 5.25 9.29 4.81
C LEU A 187 6.31 8.18 4.73
N ASP A 188 7.28 8.20 5.65
CA ASP A 188 8.36 7.21 5.77
C ASP A 188 7.99 5.97 6.61
N TYR A 189 6.76 5.84 7.10
CA TYR A 189 6.37 4.61 7.82
C TYR A 189 6.38 3.45 6.82
N PRO A 190 7.20 2.40 7.01
CA PRO A 190 7.16 1.25 6.14
C PRO A 190 5.78 0.61 6.30
N LEU A 191 4.95 0.74 5.26
CA LEU A 191 3.70 0.01 5.13
C LEU A 191 4.02 -1.48 5.25
N GLY A 192 3.87 -2.04 6.45
CA GLY A 192 4.02 -3.46 6.72
C GLY A 192 2.99 -4.26 5.92
N TYR A 193 3.17 -5.59 5.89
CA TYR A 193 2.27 -6.51 5.16
C TYR A 193 0.78 -6.31 5.48
N HIS A 194 0.46 -5.88 6.71
CA HIS A 194 -0.90 -5.65 7.22
C HIS A 194 -1.63 -4.42 6.65
N THR A 195 -0.95 -3.50 5.96
CA THR A 195 -1.56 -2.25 5.44
C THR A 195 -1.63 -2.22 3.92
N ARG A 196 -1.28 -3.32 3.24
CA ARG A 196 -1.45 -3.42 1.79
C ARG A 196 -2.93 -3.60 1.48
N ILE A 197 -3.41 -2.91 0.44
CA ILE A 197 -4.78 -3.07 -0.11
C ILE A 197 -5.02 -4.55 -0.50
N THR A 198 -3.97 -5.28 -0.87
CA THR A 198 -4.01 -6.73 -1.13
C THR A 198 -4.27 -7.59 0.10
N ALA A 199 -3.89 -7.15 1.30
CA ALA A 199 -4.16 -7.84 2.56
C ALA A 199 -5.64 -7.72 2.98
N LEU A 200 -6.36 -6.72 2.45
CA LEU A 200 -7.80 -6.56 2.66
C LEU A 200 -8.65 -7.39 1.68
N GLN A 201 -8.02 -8.15 0.75
CA GLN A 201 -8.71 -8.95 -0.29
C GLN A 201 -9.70 -8.17 -1.18
N ILE A 202 -9.51 -6.85 -1.33
CA ILE A 202 -10.42 -6.00 -2.12
C ILE A 202 -10.03 -5.97 -3.61
N VAL A 203 -8.92 -6.59 -4.00
CA VAL A 203 -8.33 -6.49 -5.35
C VAL A 203 -8.25 -7.86 -6.01
N GLU A 204 -8.50 -7.88 -7.33
CA GLU A 204 -8.41 -9.06 -8.18
C GLU A 204 -7.03 -9.74 -8.05
N PRO A 205 -6.94 -11.09 -8.00
CA PRO A 205 -5.70 -11.83 -7.70
C PRO A 205 -4.52 -11.50 -8.63
N TRP A 206 -4.80 -11.16 -9.89
CA TRP A 206 -3.79 -10.83 -10.90
C TRP A 206 -3.21 -9.42 -10.72
N GLU A 207 -4.03 -8.47 -10.28
CA GLU A 207 -3.58 -7.12 -9.91
C GLU A 207 -2.79 -7.15 -8.61
N ALA A 208 -3.21 -7.97 -7.64
CA ALA A 208 -2.45 -8.22 -6.42
C ALA A 208 -1.05 -8.80 -6.72
N TYR A 209 -0.99 -9.79 -7.62
CA TYR A 209 0.28 -10.34 -8.11
C TYR A 209 1.13 -9.29 -8.82
N GLY A 210 0.52 -8.45 -9.67
CA GLY A 210 1.18 -7.32 -10.34
C GLY A 210 1.73 -6.26 -9.38
N MET A 211 1.05 -6.00 -8.26
CA MET A 211 1.51 -5.06 -7.23
C MET A 211 2.69 -5.61 -6.41
N ASP A 212 2.72 -6.92 -6.17
CA ASP A 212 3.80 -7.60 -5.46
C ASP A 212 5.04 -7.88 -6.33
N SER A 213 4.87 -7.91 -7.65
CA SER A 213 5.94 -8.24 -8.62
C SER A 213 6.32 -7.10 -9.58
N GLY A 214 5.56 -6.01 -9.63
CA GLY A 214 5.76 -4.87 -10.53
C GLY A 214 6.78 -3.83 -10.06
N LYS A 215 6.88 -2.70 -10.77
CA LYS A 215 7.92 -1.65 -10.60
C LYS A 215 8.16 -1.17 -9.16
N ASN A 216 7.13 -1.20 -8.30
CA ASN A 216 7.25 -0.85 -6.87
C ASN A 216 8.11 -1.87 -6.07
N TYR A 217 8.09 -3.16 -6.45
CA TYR A 217 8.97 -4.19 -5.90
C TYR A 217 10.44 -3.98 -6.29
N GLU A 218 10.70 -3.51 -7.51
CA GLU A 218 12.07 -3.21 -7.97
C GLU A 218 12.70 -2.06 -7.18
N LEU A 219 11.94 -1.00 -6.87
CA LEU A 219 12.40 0.12 -6.05
C LEU A 219 12.73 -0.30 -4.60
N LEU A 220 11.94 -1.22 -4.01
CA LEU A 220 12.24 -1.83 -2.71
C LEU A 220 13.51 -2.69 -2.73
N LYS A 221 13.77 -3.38 -3.86
CA LYS A 221 14.98 -4.18 -4.08
C LYS A 221 16.23 -3.29 -4.17
N GLN A 222 16.12 -2.13 -4.83
CA GLN A 222 17.21 -1.14 -4.92
C GLN A 222 17.57 -0.53 -3.54
N ARG A 223 16.58 -0.31 -2.65
CA ARG A 223 16.86 0.12 -1.26
C ARG A 223 17.60 -0.94 -0.44
N LYS A 224 17.25 -2.23 -0.58
CA LYS A 224 17.99 -3.35 0.07
C LYS A 224 19.40 -3.55 -0.50
N ALA A 225 19.61 -3.29 -1.79
CA ALA A 225 20.93 -3.37 -2.40
C ALA A 225 21.92 -2.35 -1.80
N ARG A 226 21.44 -1.16 -1.43
CA ARG A 226 22.27 -0.12 -0.76
C ARG A 226 22.69 -0.51 0.66
N SER A 227 21.91 -1.34 1.38
CA SER A 227 22.28 -1.86 2.70
C SER A 227 23.17 -3.11 2.66
N ALA A 228 23.40 -3.70 1.48
CA ALA A 228 24.22 -4.91 1.30
C ALA A 228 25.72 -4.63 1.09
N SER A 229 26.16 -3.35 1.11
CA SER A 229 27.57 -2.95 0.94
C SER A 229 28.45 -3.20 2.18
N HIS A 230 27.92 -3.81 3.25
CA HIS A 230 28.76 -4.31 4.34
C HIS A 230 29.37 -5.64 3.90
N LYS A 231 30.57 -5.57 3.28
CA LYS A 231 31.39 -6.73 2.91
C LYS A 231 31.59 -7.62 4.14
N ARG A 232 30.91 -8.76 4.19
CA ARG A 232 31.32 -9.89 5.03
C ARG A 232 32.55 -10.51 4.38
N THR A 233 33.70 -10.39 5.04
CA THR A 233 34.91 -11.15 4.72
C THR A 233 34.60 -12.65 4.83
N PRO A 234 34.99 -13.46 3.83
CA PRO A 234 34.80 -14.90 3.88
C PRO A 234 35.79 -15.49 4.88
N GLN A 235 35.29 -16.02 6.01
CA GLN A 235 36.09 -16.88 6.87
C GLN A 235 36.26 -18.25 6.18
N HIS A 236 37.49 -18.73 6.26
CA HIS A 236 37.97 -19.99 5.70
C HIS A 236 37.01 -21.16 5.93
N ALA A 237 36.72 -21.88 4.85
CA ALA A 237 36.12 -23.20 4.91
C ALA A 237 37.22 -24.20 5.26
N ASP A 238 37.34 -24.52 6.56
CA ASP A 238 38.07 -25.71 6.97
C ASP A 238 37.22 -26.95 6.67
N ASN A 239 37.85 -27.87 5.94
CA ASN A 239 37.33 -29.19 5.59
C ASN A 239 37.32 -30.06 6.84
N ASP A 240 36.23 -30.03 7.61
CA ASP A 240 35.95 -31.09 8.57
C ASP A 240 34.90 -32.05 7.99
N THR A 241 35.35 -33.29 7.83
CA THR A 241 34.55 -34.47 7.53
C THR A 241 33.56 -34.74 8.67
N ILE A 242 32.45 -34.02 8.69
CA ILE A 242 31.37 -34.28 9.65
C ILE A 242 30.51 -35.42 9.10
N ASP A 243 30.63 -36.58 9.75
CA ASP A 243 29.85 -37.78 9.45
C ASP A 243 28.35 -37.50 9.70
N ARG A 244 27.58 -37.36 8.62
CA ARG A 244 26.17 -36.92 8.60
C ARG A 244 25.19 -37.83 9.34
N LYS A 245 25.66 -38.95 9.91
CA LYS A 245 24.84 -39.97 10.60
C LYS A 245 24.66 -39.75 12.11
N GLN A 246 25.22 -38.69 12.68
CA GLN A 246 24.97 -38.34 14.08
C GLN A 246 24.15 -37.06 14.16
N GLY A 247 22.92 -37.18 14.67
CA GLY A 247 21.97 -36.08 14.78
C GLY A 247 22.53 -34.94 15.63
N SER A 248 22.49 -33.72 15.08
CA SER A 248 22.98 -32.52 15.74
C SER A 248 21.86 -31.83 16.53
N THR A 249 22.16 -31.46 17.78
CA THR A 249 21.42 -30.52 18.64
C THR A 249 21.43 -29.06 18.14
N HIS A 250 21.52 -28.86 16.83
CA HIS A 250 21.36 -27.57 16.17
C HIS A 250 20.11 -27.63 15.29
N LEU A 251 19.26 -26.61 15.41
CA LEU A 251 18.09 -26.45 14.55
C LEU A 251 18.56 -26.55 13.09
N PRO A 252 17.94 -27.41 12.26
CA PRO A 252 18.29 -27.49 10.86
C PRO A 252 18.10 -26.10 10.25
N GLN A 253 19.09 -25.63 9.49
CA GLN A 253 18.87 -24.46 8.64
C GLN A 253 17.65 -24.74 7.77
N PHE A 254 16.74 -23.76 7.68
CA PHE A 254 15.57 -23.87 6.82
C PHE A 254 16.02 -24.34 5.43
N PRO A 255 15.44 -25.42 4.89
CA PRO A 255 15.91 -25.99 3.65
C PRO A 255 15.74 -24.97 2.53
N SER A 256 16.86 -24.38 2.09
CA SER A 256 16.86 -23.54 0.89
C SER A 256 16.79 -24.47 -0.31
N VAL A 257 15.58 -24.64 -0.87
CA VAL A 257 15.39 -25.44 -2.07
C VAL A 257 16.01 -24.69 -3.26
N SER A 258 17.29 -24.94 -3.54
CA SER A 258 17.97 -24.46 -4.74
C SER A 258 17.51 -25.30 -5.93
N MET A 259 16.40 -24.92 -6.55
CA MET A 259 15.98 -25.54 -7.80
C MET A 259 16.90 -25.09 -8.93
N LYS A 260 17.67 -26.03 -9.50
CA LYS A 260 18.33 -25.82 -10.80
C LYS A 260 17.23 -25.57 -11.82
N LYS A 261 17.11 -24.35 -12.31
CA LYS A 261 16.18 -24.00 -13.38
C LYS A 261 16.59 -24.77 -14.63
N PRO A 262 15.71 -25.57 -15.25
CA PRO A 262 16.04 -26.26 -16.49
C PRO A 262 16.39 -25.21 -17.57
N SER A 263 17.41 -25.49 -18.40
CA SER A 263 17.88 -24.58 -19.46
C SER A 263 16.77 -24.21 -20.45
N GLU A 264 15.81 -25.11 -20.68
CA GLU A 264 14.69 -24.93 -21.60
C GLU A 264 13.66 -23.87 -21.17
N TYR A 265 13.69 -23.41 -19.91
CA TYR A 265 12.75 -22.43 -19.36
C TYR A 265 13.36 -21.05 -19.12
N GLN A 266 14.36 -20.67 -19.93
CA GLN A 266 14.83 -19.28 -20.01
C GLN A 266 13.87 -18.40 -20.85
N ARG A 267 12.95 -19.00 -21.61
CA ARG A 267 11.89 -18.30 -22.34
C ARG A 267 10.61 -18.16 -21.49
N ALA A 268 9.76 -17.20 -21.85
CA ALA A 268 8.43 -17.05 -21.26
C ALA A 268 7.61 -18.34 -21.45
N LEU A 269 7.05 -18.86 -20.36
CA LEU A 269 6.23 -20.06 -20.35
C LEU A 269 4.89 -19.81 -21.05
N THR A 270 4.54 -20.63 -22.02
CA THR A 270 3.22 -20.61 -22.65
C THR A 270 2.29 -21.61 -21.99
N MET A 271 0.97 -21.41 -22.11
CA MET A 271 -0.02 -22.28 -21.44
C MET A 271 0.04 -23.74 -21.94
N THR A 272 0.63 -23.97 -23.11
CA THR A 272 0.98 -25.29 -23.67
C THR A 272 2.08 -26.03 -22.90
N ASP A 273 2.90 -25.34 -22.11
CA ASP A 273 4.01 -25.93 -21.35
C ASP A 273 3.56 -26.44 -19.96
N VAL A 274 2.39 -26.03 -19.48
CA VAL A 274 1.87 -26.42 -18.16
C VAL A 274 1.70 -27.94 -17.99
N PRO A 275 1.15 -28.69 -18.97
CA PRO A 275 1.07 -30.16 -18.86
C PRO A 275 2.45 -30.81 -18.81
N LYS A 276 3.44 -30.27 -19.54
CA LYS A 276 4.82 -30.77 -19.56
C LYS A 276 5.50 -30.57 -18.21
N ILE A 277 5.33 -29.39 -17.60
CA ILE A 277 5.86 -29.09 -16.26
C ILE A 277 5.20 -29.99 -15.22
N ARG A 278 3.88 -30.19 -15.28
CA ARG A 278 3.15 -31.08 -14.37
C ARG A 278 3.67 -32.51 -14.47
N ASN A 279 3.89 -32.99 -15.68
CA ASN A 279 4.46 -34.32 -15.92
C ASN A 279 5.88 -34.41 -15.38
N PHE A 280 6.76 -33.46 -15.70
CA PHE A 280 8.14 -33.41 -15.20
C PHE A 280 8.23 -33.39 -13.67
N VAL A 281 7.40 -32.58 -13.02
CA VAL A 281 7.31 -32.52 -11.56
C VAL A 281 6.85 -33.88 -11.03
N LYS A 282 5.82 -34.48 -11.63
CA LYS A 282 5.32 -35.79 -11.25
C LYS A 282 6.40 -36.86 -11.39
N THR A 283 7.07 -36.97 -12.54
CA THR A 283 8.18 -37.92 -12.73
C THR A 283 9.29 -37.67 -11.74
N ARG A 284 9.74 -36.44 -11.54
CA ARG A 284 10.82 -36.14 -10.59
C ARG A 284 10.49 -36.55 -9.14
N TYR A 285 9.25 -36.38 -8.70
CA TYR A 285 8.85 -36.79 -7.35
C TYR A 285 8.55 -38.28 -7.25
N SER A 286 8.14 -38.93 -8.34
CA SER A 286 7.90 -40.38 -8.44
C SER A 286 9.16 -41.21 -8.71
N GLU A 287 10.16 -40.66 -9.40
CA GLU A 287 11.42 -41.32 -9.73
C GLU A 287 12.24 -41.57 -8.46
N GLY A 288 12.52 -42.84 -8.17
CA GLY A 288 13.19 -43.25 -6.94
C GLY A 288 12.31 -43.10 -5.68
N ALA A 289 10.98 -43.07 -5.83
CA ALA A 289 10.07 -43.13 -4.67
C ALA A 289 10.28 -44.43 -3.88
N ASP A 290 10.40 -45.57 -4.55
CA ASP A 290 10.61 -46.87 -3.90
C ASP A 290 11.93 -46.94 -3.13
N ALA A 291 13.02 -46.45 -3.73
CA ALA A 291 14.32 -46.39 -3.04
C ALA A 291 14.30 -45.47 -1.81
N ARG A 292 13.54 -44.36 -1.86
CA ARG A 292 13.32 -43.46 -0.71
C ARG A 292 12.50 -44.13 0.38
N ILE A 293 11.44 -44.85 0.00
CA ILE A 293 10.60 -45.64 0.91
C ILE A 293 11.46 -46.69 1.63
N ASP A 294 12.32 -47.41 0.91
CA ASP A 294 13.21 -48.42 1.47
C ASP A 294 14.28 -47.80 2.39
N GLN A 295 14.82 -46.64 2.03
CA GLN A 295 15.78 -45.92 2.86
C GLN A 295 15.14 -45.44 4.17
N ASP A 296 13.95 -44.84 4.10
CA ASP A 296 13.19 -44.41 5.27
C ASP A 296 12.80 -45.60 6.16
N TYR A 297 12.41 -46.73 5.55
CA TYR A 297 12.14 -47.98 6.26
C TYR A 297 13.35 -48.44 7.07
N ARG A 298 14.53 -48.55 6.43
CA ARG A 298 15.77 -48.98 7.10
C ARG A 298 16.17 -48.03 8.21
N ARG A 299 16.14 -46.72 7.93
CA ARG A 299 16.45 -45.68 8.92
C ARG A 299 15.53 -45.77 10.13
N THR A 300 14.22 -45.92 9.91
CA THR A 300 13.23 -46.00 10.99
C THR A 300 13.43 -47.25 11.84
N LYS A 301 13.80 -48.37 11.20
CA LYS A 301 14.14 -49.61 11.91
C LYS A 301 15.37 -49.43 12.79
N ASP A 302 16.42 -48.79 12.29
CA ASP A 302 17.63 -48.50 13.08
C ASP A 302 17.34 -47.53 14.24
N ASP A 303 16.57 -46.46 13.97
CA ASP A 303 16.17 -45.46 14.96
C ASP A 303 15.29 -46.09 16.07
N PHE A 304 14.44 -47.06 15.73
CA PHE A 304 13.61 -47.79 16.71
C PHE A 304 14.46 -48.49 17.78
N TYR A 305 15.49 -49.24 17.38
CA TYR A 305 16.40 -49.90 18.31
C TYR A 305 17.35 -48.91 19.00
N ARG A 306 17.79 -47.86 18.29
CA ARG A 306 18.64 -46.81 18.87
C ARG A 306 17.95 -46.09 20.03
N MET A 307 16.63 -45.93 19.96
CA MET A 307 15.81 -45.32 21.01
C MET A 307 15.31 -46.33 22.07
N ARG A 308 15.71 -47.61 21.99
CA ARG A 308 15.28 -48.70 22.88
C ARG A 308 13.75 -48.84 22.98
N LEU A 309 13.06 -48.69 21.85
CA LEU A 309 11.60 -48.81 21.80
C LEU A 309 11.12 -50.26 21.88
N ASP A 310 12.01 -51.22 21.66
CA ASP A 310 11.82 -52.63 21.96
C ASP A 310 11.60 -52.88 23.46
N GLU A 311 12.21 -52.09 24.33
CA GLU A 311 12.08 -52.19 25.78
C GLU A 311 10.91 -51.34 26.34
N ILE A 312 10.01 -50.82 25.49
CA ILE A 312 8.97 -49.87 25.92
C ILE A 312 8.00 -50.43 26.98
N GLU A 313 7.90 -51.76 27.06
CA GLU A 313 7.08 -52.45 28.05
C GLU A 313 7.66 -52.41 29.47
N SER A 314 8.98 -52.19 29.60
CA SER A 314 9.65 -52.05 30.89
C SER A 314 9.32 -50.73 31.61
N TYR A 315 8.79 -49.75 30.87
CA TYR A 315 8.42 -48.45 31.41
C TYR A 315 7.07 -48.49 32.13
N HIS A 316 6.89 -47.59 33.11
CA HIS A 316 5.65 -47.50 33.88
C HIS A 316 4.41 -47.27 32.98
N LYS A 317 3.31 -47.96 33.27
CA LYS A 317 2.07 -47.97 32.47
C LYS A 317 1.54 -46.58 32.12
N LEU A 318 1.63 -45.61 33.04
CA LEU A 318 1.18 -44.23 32.83
C LEU A 318 2.03 -43.47 31.79
N SER A 319 3.32 -43.76 31.71
CA SER A 319 4.24 -43.08 30.78
C SER A 319 4.23 -43.74 29.40
N ARG A 320 3.93 -45.05 29.33
CA ARG A 320 3.91 -45.84 28.10
C ARG A 320 3.00 -45.26 27.02
N ASP A 321 1.76 -44.87 27.36
CA ASP A 321 0.81 -44.34 26.37
C ASP A 321 1.27 -43.00 25.78
N ASN A 322 1.78 -42.10 26.62
CA ASN A 322 2.29 -40.81 26.18
C ASN A 322 3.53 -40.97 25.28
N MET A 323 4.44 -41.88 25.64
CA MET A 323 5.63 -42.16 24.83
C MET A 323 5.25 -42.75 23.47
N LEU A 324 4.33 -43.73 23.42
CA LEU A 324 3.82 -44.30 22.17
C LEU A 324 3.24 -43.23 21.24
N ARG A 325 2.40 -42.32 21.77
CA ARG A 325 1.82 -41.22 20.97
C ARG A 325 2.89 -40.32 20.38
N VAL A 326 3.90 -39.95 21.18
CA VAL A 326 5.04 -39.16 20.70
C VAL A 326 5.75 -39.91 19.59
N TYR A 327 6.05 -41.20 19.73
CA TYR A 327 6.72 -41.97 18.67
C TYR A 327 5.91 -42.05 17.37
N HIS A 328 4.60 -42.31 17.46
CA HIS A 328 3.74 -42.31 16.28
C HIS A 328 3.80 -40.95 15.57
N SER A 329 3.75 -39.84 16.31
CA SER A 329 3.81 -38.49 15.70
C SER A 329 5.17 -38.15 15.06
N TYR A 330 6.30 -38.59 15.64
CA TYR A 330 7.63 -38.25 15.11
C TYR A 330 8.08 -39.19 13.99
N LEU A 331 7.69 -40.47 14.03
CA LEU A 331 8.18 -41.47 13.10
C LEU A 331 7.19 -41.80 11.97
N GLU A 332 5.87 -41.61 12.12
CA GLU A 332 4.89 -41.95 11.05
C GLU A 332 4.75 -40.89 9.94
N ASN A 333 5.83 -40.16 9.64
CA ASN A 333 5.76 -39.07 8.68
C ASN A 333 5.90 -39.52 7.22
N THR A 334 6.46 -40.72 6.98
CA THR A 334 6.65 -41.25 5.62
C THR A 334 6.07 -42.66 5.47
N PRO A 335 5.68 -43.07 4.25
CA PRO A 335 5.14 -44.42 4.01
C PRO A 335 6.13 -45.53 4.37
N GLY A 336 7.44 -45.32 4.20
CA GLY A 336 8.49 -46.27 4.60
C GLY A 336 8.56 -46.46 6.11
N SER A 337 8.54 -45.35 6.86
CA SER A 337 8.53 -45.38 8.32
C SER A 337 7.27 -46.03 8.89
N LYS A 338 6.09 -45.74 8.32
CA LYS A 338 4.83 -46.41 8.70
C LYS A 338 4.89 -47.91 8.50
N LYS A 339 5.49 -48.38 7.39
CA LYS A 339 5.68 -49.81 7.13
C LYS A 339 6.59 -50.44 8.19
N ALA A 340 7.72 -49.81 8.49
CA ALA A 340 8.66 -50.29 9.50
C ALA A 340 8.01 -50.40 10.89
N LEU A 341 7.30 -49.35 11.33
CA LEU A 341 6.63 -49.34 12.63
C LEU A 341 5.50 -50.35 12.72
N ARG A 342 4.71 -50.56 11.66
CA ARG A 342 3.69 -51.62 11.68
C ARG A 342 4.31 -52.98 11.87
N GLU A 343 5.44 -53.27 11.22
CA GLU A 343 6.15 -54.54 11.39
C GLU A 343 6.72 -54.69 12.81
N LEU A 344 7.39 -53.65 13.34
CA LEU A 344 8.04 -53.68 14.66
C LEU A 344 7.04 -53.64 15.83
N CYS A 345 6.00 -52.80 15.72
CA CYS A 345 4.96 -52.65 16.74
C CYS A 345 3.96 -53.82 16.71
N ASN A 346 3.67 -54.44 15.57
CA ASN A 346 2.84 -55.66 15.57
C ASN A 346 3.55 -56.84 16.26
N CYS A 347 4.89 -56.90 16.23
CA CYS A 347 5.64 -57.88 17.02
C CYS A 347 5.56 -57.63 18.54
N SER A 348 5.31 -56.40 18.99
CA SER A 348 5.25 -56.03 20.41
C SER A 348 3.81 -55.92 20.96
N ILE A 349 2.82 -55.58 20.12
CA ILE A 349 1.41 -55.42 20.53
C ILE A 349 0.67 -56.77 20.60
N VAL A 350 1.12 -57.81 19.89
CA VAL A 350 0.56 -59.16 20.06
C VAL A 350 0.84 -59.70 21.47
N SER A 351 1.88 -59.24 22.16
CA SER A 351 2.17 -59.66 23.55
C SER A 351 1.31 -58.98 24.62
N SER A 352 0.53 -57.94 24.26
CA SER A 352 -0.22 -57.12 25.23
C SER A 352 -1.74 -57.06 24.99
N ARG A 353 -2.27 -57.87 24.06
CA ARG A 353 -3.72 -58.06 23.85
C ARG A 353 -4.28 -59.37 24.39
N ASP A 354 -3.42 -60.29 24.82
CA ASP A 354 -3.80 -61.51 25.52
C ASP A 354 -3.27 -61.45 26.97
N ILE A 355 -4.00 -60.78 27.87
CA ILE A 355 -4.09 -61.01 29.33
C ILE A 355 -5.28 -60.19 29.87
#